data_AF-A0A9P1A3M7-F1
#
_entry.id   AF-A0A9P1A3M7-F1
#
_cell.length_a   1.000
_cell.length_b   1.000
_cell.length_c   1.000
_cell.angle_alpha   90.00
_cell.angle_beta   90.00
_cell.angle_gamma   90.00
#
_symmetry.space_group_name_H-M   'P 1'
#
loop_
_entity.id
_entity.type
_entity.pdbx_description
1 polymer ?
#
loop_
_entity_poly.entity_id
_entity_poly.type
_entity_poly.pdbx_seq_one_letter_code
_entity_poly.pdbx_strand_id
1 'polypeptide(L)'
;MGLYEISGVEVGQHLYWQIGNFQVHGQVLITSWVVIGILVGSATLAVRNPQIIPNGGQNLFEYVLEFIRDVSKTQIGEEYGPWVPFIGTMFLFIFVSNWSGALLPWKLLRLPHGELAAPTNDINTTVALALITSAAYFYAGISKKGLGYFAKYIKP
;
A
#
# COMPACT_ATOMS: atom_id res chain seq x y z
N MET A 1 -19.90 17.51 28.84
CA MET A 1 -18.96 16.74 28.01
C MET A 1 -19.20 17.11 26.57
N GLY A 2 -18.33 17.93 25.99
CA GLY A 2 -18.44 18.31 24.59
C GLY A 2 -18.02 17.13 23.71
N LEU A 3 -18.67 16.96 22.55
CA LEU A 3 -18.30 15.96 21.54
C LEU A 3 -16.80 16.01 21.16
N TYR A 4 -16.13 17.14 21.39
CA TYR A 4 -14.70 17.36 21.19
C TYR A 4 -13.77 16.65 22.20
N GLU A 5 -14.23 16.29 23.40
CA GLU A 5 -13.41 15.52 24.35
C GLU A 5 -13.36 14.03 23.97
N ILE A 6 -14.39 13.54 23.27
CA ILE A 6 -14.46 12.15 22.82
C ILE A 6 -13.52 11.90 21.63
N SER A 7 -13.18 12.95 20.86
CA SER A 7 -12.15 12.89 19.82
C SER A 7 -10.71 12.87 20.34
N GLY A 8 -10.50 13.06 21.64
CA GLY A 8 -9.16 13.10 22.27
C GLY A 8 -8.66 11.76 22.81
N VAL A 9 -9.40 10.67 22.61
CA VAL A 9 -8.89 9.32 22.92
C VAL A 9 -7.94 8.92 21.79
N GLU A 10 -6.71 9.41 21.83
CA GLU A 10 -5.62 8.92 20.98
C GLU A 10 -5.45 7.43 21.25
N VAL A 11 -5.85 6.60 20.28
CA VAL A 11 -5.72 5.16 20.34
C VAL A 11 -4.25 4.81 20.09
N GLY A 12 -3.43 4.91 21.14
CA GLY A 12 -2.01 4.58 21.11
C GLY A 12 -1.10 5.80 21.17
N GLN A 13 0.13 5.61 21.66
CA GLN A 13 1.16 6.65 21.57
C GLN A 13 1.69 6.68 20.14
N HIS A 14 1.76 7.88 19.56
CA HIS A 14 2.30 8.08 18.21
C HIS A 14 3.51 9.02 18.24
N LEU A 15 4.50 8.74 17.40
CA LEU A 15 5.54 9.71 17.11
C LEU A 15 4.98 10.80 16.19
N TYR A 16 4.83 12.02 16.69
CA TYR A 16 4.39 13.17 15.89
C TYR A 16 5.57 13.95 15.32
N TRP A 17 5.48 14.29 14.04
CA TRP A 17 6.32 15.29 13.40
C TRP A 17 5.46 16.46 12.97
N GLN A 18 5.96 17.67 13.17
CA GLN A 18 5.31 18.89 12.73
C GLN A 18 5.87 19.28 11.36
N ILE A 19 5.02 19.24 10.34
CA ILE A 19 5.34 19.68 8.98
C ILE A 19 4.51 20.92 8.69
N GLY A 20 5.13 22.09 8.83
CA GLY A 20 4.44 23.37 8.78
C GLY A 20 3.37 23.47 9.88
N ASN A 21 2.11 23.63 9.48
CA ASN A 21 0.97 23.75 10.39
C ASN A 21 0.25 22.42 10.65
N PHE A 22 0.75 21.30 10.11
CA PHE A 22 0.13 19.99 10.24
C PHE A 22 0.99 19.05 11.09
N GLN A 23 0.33 18.21 11.88
CA GLN A 23 0.95 17.10 12.59
C GLN A 23 0.79 15.82 11.78
N VAL A 24 1.88 15.09 11.60
CA VAL A 24 1.89 13.80 10.89
C VAL A 24 2.53 12.73 11.76
N HIS A 25 2.12 11.48 11.55
CA HIS A 25 2.66 10.35 12.30
C HIS A 25 4.02 9.94 11.71
N GLY A 26 5.11 10.41 12.31
CA GLY A 26 6.48 10.15 11.88
C GLY A 26 6.82 8.65 11.84
N GLN A 27 6.28 7.86 12.77
CA GLN A 27 6.47 6.41 12.79
C GLN A 27 5.94 5.72 11.52
N VAL A 28 4.83 6.23 10.96
CA VAL A 28 4.25 5.72 9.72
C VAL A 28 5.16 6.02 8.54
N LEU A 29 5.70 7.24 8.47
CA LEU A 29 6.62 7.64 7.41
C LEU A 29 7.90 6.81 7.44
N ILE A 30 8.52 6.66 8.62
CA ILE A 30 9.75 5.88 8.79
C ILE A 30 9.55 4.44 8.32
N THR A 31 8.52 3.77 8.85
CA THR A 31 8.25 2.36 8.53
C THR A 31 7.88 2.18 7.05
N SER A 32 7.10 3.11 6.48
CA SER A 32 6.76 3.11 5.06
C SER A 32 7.99 3.29 4.18
N TRP A 33 8.90 4.19 4.52
CA TRP A 33 10.14 4.40 3.76
C TRP A 33 11.06 3.18 3.81
N VAL A 34 11.14 2.49 4.94
CA VAL A 34 11.88 1.23 5.03
C VAL A 34 11.27 0.18 4.09
N VAL A 35 9.95 0.00 4.11
CA VAL A 35 9.25 -0.94 3.22
C VAL A 35 9.45 -0.58 1.74
N ILE A 36 9.30 0.70 1.39
CA ILE A 36 9.53 1.19 0.03
C ILE A 36 10.98 0.95 -0.39
N GLY A 37 11.95 1.23 0.50
CA GLY A 37 13.36 0.98 0.25
C GLY A 37 13.66 -0.50 0.02
N ILE A 38 13.06 -1.40 0.79
CA ILE A 38 13.18 -2.85 0.59
C ILE A 38 12.60 -3.25 -0.77
N LEU A 39 11.40 -2.79 -1.12
CA LEU A 39 10.75 -3.13 -2.38
C LEU A 39 11.52 -2.61 -3.60
N VAL A 40 11.81 -1.31 -3.63
CA VAL A 40 12.54 -0.68 -4.75
C VAL A 40 13.95 -1.22 -4.84
N GLY A 41 14.64 -1.38 -3.70
CA GLY A 41 15.99 -1.94 -3.65
C GLY A 41 16.05 -3.36 -4.19
N SER A 42 15.19 -4.25 -3.69
CA SER A 42 15.15 -5.65 -4.14
C SER A 42 14.74 -5.79 -5.60
N ALA A 43 13.73 -5.05 -6.06
CA ALA A 43 13.31 -5.07 -7.46
C ALA A 43 14.39 -4.53 -8.40
N THR A 44 15.05 -3.43 -8.03
CA THR A 44 16.15 -2.85 -8.82
C THR A 44 17.33 -3.82 -8.93
N LEU A 45 17.66 -4.51 -7.84
CA LEU A 45 18.71 -5.54 -7.86
C LEU A 45 18.34 -6.73 -8.75
N ALA A 46 17.09 -7.18 -8.69
CA ALA A 46 16.61 -8.30 -9.50
C ALA A 46 16.57 -7.98 -11.01
N VAL A 47 16.26 -6.73 -11.39
CA VAL A 47 16.12 -6.29 -12.79
C VAL A 47 17.39 -5.60 -13.32
N ARG A 48 18.50 -5.60 -12.57
CA ARG A 48 19.73 -4.90 -12.98
C ARG A 48 20.39 -5.51 -14.22
N ASN A 49 20.31 -6.83 -14.39
CA ASN A 49 20.89 -7.54 -15.55
C ASN A 49 20.02 -8.76 -15.93
N PRO A 50 18.79 -8.54 -16.44
CA PRO A 50 17.84 -9.60 -16.68
C PRO A 50 18.34 -10.54 -17.78
N GLN A 51 18.23 -11.85 -17.53
CA GLN A 51 18.58 -12.90 -18.47
C GLN A 51 17.32 -13.45 -19.15
N ILE A 52 17.45 -13.97 -20.37
CA ILE A 52 16.35 -14.64 -21.08
C ILE A 52 15.89 -15.89 -20.32
N ILE A 53 16.85 -16.64 -19.77
CA ILE A 53 16.57 -17.77 -18.87
C ILE A 53 16.73 -17.22 -17.45
N PRO A 54 15.63 -17.00 -16.71
CA PRO A 54 15.69 -16.35 -15.40
C PRO A 54 16.45 -17.21 -14.39
N ASN A 55 17.22 -16.56 -13.52
CA ASN A 55 17.93 -17.22 -12.43
C ASN A 55 17.82 -16.42 -11.12
N GLY A 56 18.00 -17.11 -9.99
CA GLY A 56 18.05 -16.47 -8.66
C GLY A 56 16.85 -15.57 -8.35
N GLY A 57 17.13 -14.29 -8.06
CA GLY A 57 16.11 -13.29 -7.71
C GLY A 57 15.15 -12.96 -8.85
N GLN A 58 15.59 -13.00 -10.11
CA GLN A 58 14.72 -12.73 -11.26
C GLN A 58 13.54 -13.72 -11.29
N ASN A 59 13.79 -15.00 -11.00
CA ASN A 59 12.75 -16.04 -10.95
C ASN A 59 11.65 -15.73 -9.92
N LEU A 60 12.02 -15.22 -8.74
CA LEU A 60 11.06 -14.83 -7.71
C LEU A 60 10.19 -13.65 -8.17
N PHE A 61 10.81 -12.61 -8.74
CA PHE A 61 10.07 -11.42 -9.18
C PHE A 61 9.18 -11.71 -10.38
N GLU A 62 9.62 -12.55 -11.31
CA GLU A 62 8.79 -13.00 -12.44
C GLU A 62 7.60 -13.83 -11.96
N TYR A 63 7.82 -14.77 -11.04
CA TYR A 63 6.72 -15.55 -10.46
C TYR A 63 5.68 -14.66 -9.77
N VAL A 64 6.12 -13.66 -9.00
CA VAL A 64 5.20 -12.71 -8.38
C VAL A 64 4.46 -11.86 -9.42
N LEU A 65 5.14 -11.44 -10.49
CA LEU A 65 4.51 -10.69 -11.59
C LEU A 65 3.47 -11.53 -12.32
N GLU A 66 3.75 -12.81 -12.58
CA GLU A 66 2.80 -13.76 -13.15
C GLU A 66 1.58 -13.93 -12.26
N PHE A 67 1.78 -14.15 -10.95
CA PHE A 67 0.68 -14.21 -9.98
C PHE A 67 -0.21 -12.95 -10.02
N ILE A 68 0.39 -11.75 -10.03
CA ILE A 68 -0.36 -10.49 -10.11
C ILE A 68 -1.11 -10.39 -11.44
N ARG A 69 -0.50 -10.78 -12.55
CA ARG A 69 -1.14 -10.78 -13.88
C ARG A 69 -2.32 -11.72 -13.92
N ASP A 70 -2.20 -12.92 -13.37
CA ASP A 70 -3.26 -13.92 -13.34
C ASP A 70 -4.45 -13.42 -12.51
N VAL A 71 -4.20 -12.94 -11.29
CA VAL A 71 -5.26 -12.36 -10.45
C VAL A 71 -5.92 -11.17 -11.16
N SER A 72 -5.12 -10.28 -11.75
CA SER A 72 -5.65 -9.10 -12.45
C SER A 72 -6.51 -9.51 -13.65
N LYS A 73 -6.05 -10.47 -14.45
CA LYS A 73 -6.76 -10.97 -15.63
C LYS A 73 -8.07 -11.64 -15.23
N THR A 74 -8.06 -12.49 -14.21
CA THR A 74 -9.27 -13.18 -13.74
C THR A 74 -10.31 -12.21 -13.18
N GLN A 75 -9.89 -11.17 -12.46
CA GLN A 75 -10.81 -10.25 -11.79
C GLN A 75 -11.27 -9.06 -12.66
N ILE A 76 -10.41 -8.55 -13.54
CA ILE A 76 -10.69 -7.37 -14.37
C ILE A 76 -11.16 -7.75 -15.77
N GLY A 77 -10.71 -8.89 -16.29
CA GLY A 77 -10.94 -9.32 -17.68
C GLY A 77 -9.87 -8.79 -18.64
N GLU A 78 -10.18 -8.74 -19.93
CA GLU A 78 -9.22 -8.45 -21.02
C GLU A 78 -8.46 -7.12 -20.88
N GLU A 79 -9.04 -6.14 -20.19
CA GLU A 79 -8.44 -4.82 -19.99
C GLU A 79 -7.58 -4.74 -18.71
N TYR A 80 -7.07 -5.87 -18.19
CA TYR A 80 -6.29 -5.92 -16.96
C TYR A 80 -4.91 -5.25 -17.07
N GLY A 81 -4.30 -5.23 -18.26
CA GLY A 81 -2.91 -4.81 -18.49
C GLY A 81 -2.52 -3.48 -17.81
N PRO A 82 -3.27 -2.37 -18.05
CA PRO A 82 -3.00 -1.08 -17.41
C PRO A 82 -3.13 -1.08 -15.88
N TRP A 83 -3.84 -2.05 -15.29
CA TRP A 83 -4.07 -2.15 -13.84
C TRP A 83 -3.02 -2.98 -13.11
N VAL A 84 -2.23 -3.79 -13.83
CA VAL A 84 -1.19 -4.65 -13.25
C VAL A 84 -0.22 -3.87 -12.34
N PRO A 85 0.30 -2.68 -12.71
CA PRO A 85 1.19 -1.91 -11.83
C PRO A 85 0.50 -1.45 -10.54
N PHE A 86 -0.77 -1.05 -10.63
CA PHE A 86 -1.55 -0.61 -9.48
C PHE A 86 -1.80 -1.77 -8.50
N ILE A 87 -2.35 -2.88 -9.01
CA ILE A 87 -2.62 -4.08 -8.20
C ILE A 87 -1.33 -4.63 -7.60
N GLY A 88 -0.27 -4.69 -8.40
CA GLY A 88 1.03 -5.16 -7.95
C GLY A 88 1.63 -4.30 -6.83
N THR A 89 1.53 -2.97 -6.94
CA THR A 89 2.02 -2.05 -5.91
C THR A 89 1.22 -2.22 -4.62
N MET A 90 -0.11 -2.27 -4.70
CA MET A 90 -0.97 -2.47 -3.53
C MET A 90 -0.66 -3.80 -2.84
N PHE A 91 -0.57 -4.89 -3.61
CA PHE A 91 -0.26 -6.22 -3.10
C PHE A 91 1.11 -6.25 -2.42
N LEU A 92 2.17 -5.85 -3.13
CA LEU A 92 3.53 -5.91 -2.62
C LEU A 92 3.75 -5.00 -1.42
N PHE A 93 3.21 -3.78 -1.47
CA PHE A 93 3.32 -2.84 -0.35
C PHE A 93 2.65 -3.40 0.90
N ILE A 94 1.40 -3.87 0.81
CA ILE A 94 0.67 -4.41 1.96
C ILE A 94 1.34 -5.69 2.48
N PHE A 95 1.72 -6.59 1.58
CA PHE A 95 2.38 -7.84 1.92
C PHE A 95 3.69 -7.58 2.67
N VAL A 96 4.61 -6.82 2.08
CA VAL A 96 5.91 -6.52 2.71
C VAL A 96 5.73 -5.67 3.97
N SER A 97 4.75 -4.76 4.02
CA SER A 97 4.43 -4.00 5.23
C SER A 97 4.08 -4.91 6.40
N ASN A 98 3.15 -5.84 6.19
CA ASN A 98 2.69 -6.76 7.23
C ASN A 98 3.82 -7.72 7.67
N TRP A 99 4.57 -8.26 6.72
CA TRP A 99 5.73 -9.12 7.02
C TRP A 99 6.84 -8.34 7.72
N SER A 100 7.08 -7.07 7.36
CA SER A 100 8.07 -6.24 8.04
C SER A 100 7.69 -5.97 9.48
N GLY A 101 6.41 -5.76 9.79
CA GLY A 101 5.94 -5.61 11.17
C GLY A 101 6.08 -6.88 12.01
N ALA A 102 5.92 -8.06 11.39
CA ALA A 102 6.01 -9.34 12.08
C ALA A 102 7.46 -9.85 12.23
N LEU A 103 8.30 -9.66 11.23
CA LEU A 103 9.65 -10.23 11.18
C LEU A 103 10.75 -9.28 11.65
N LEU A 104 10.64 -7.98 11.37
CA LEU A 104 11.67 -7.04 11.79
C LEU A 104 11.53 -6.80 13.30
N PRO A 105 12.63 -6.91 14.07
CA PRO A 105 12.60 -6.76 15.51
C PRO A 105 12.54 -5.28 15.92
N TRP A 106 11.47 -4.59 15.52
CA TRP A 106 11.27 -3.16 15.77
C TRP A 106 11.39 -2.77 17.24
N LYS A 107 11.05 -3.68 18.15
CA LYS A 107 11.15 -3.48 19.61
C LYS A 107 12.58 -3.27 20.12
N LEU A 108 13.60 -3.62 19.34
CA LEU A 108 15.00 -3.33 19.67
C LEU A 108 15.33 -1.84 19.52
N LEU A 109 14.61 -1.13 18.64
CA LEU A 109 14.76 0.30 18.44
C LEU A 109 13.73 1.04 19.31
N ARG A 110 14.21 1.68 20.38
CA ARG A 110 13.34 2.48 21.27
C ARG A 110 13.22 3.90 20.74
N LEU A 111 11.99 4.33 20.48
CA LEU A 111 11.68 5.73 20.18
C LEU A 111 11.36 6.50 21.47
N PRO A 112 11.57 7.83 21.50
CA PRO A 112 11.16 8.68 22.62
C PRO A 112 9.64 8.67 22.85
N HIS A 113 8.86 8.54 21.77
CA HIS A 113 7.40 8.46 21.78
C HIS A 113 6.93 7.54 20.65
N GLY A 114 5.89 6.74 20.91
CA GLY A 114 5.33 5.78 19.95
C GLY A 114 6.15 4.50 19.76
N GLU A 115 5.68 3.63 18.87
CA GLU A 115 6.31 2.34 18.56
C GLU A 115 6.46 2.15 17.04
N LEU A 116 7.60 1.59 16.63
CA LEU A 116 7.78 1.14 15.26
C LEU A 116 7.09 -0.22 15.10
N ALA A 117 6.29 -0.35 14.06
CA ALA A 117 5.61 -1.58 13.70
C ALA A 117 5.29 -1.57 12.19
N ALA A 118 4.38 -2.42 11.72
CA ALA A 118 3.94 -2.36 10.33
C ALA A 118 3.34 -0.99 10.01
N PRO A 119 3.60 -0.40 8.82
CA PRO A 119 2.95 0.83 8.37
C PRO A 119 1.41 0.76 8.44
N THR A 120 0.86 -0.43 8.21
CA THR A 120 -0.57 -0.75 8.20
C THR A 120 -1.21 -0.81 9.58
N ASN A 121 -0.43 -0.70 10.67
CA ASN A 121 -0.99 -0.57 12.03
C ASN A 121 -1.64 0.78 12.28
N ASP A 122 -1.32 1.78 11.46
CA ASP A 122 -1.90 3.11 11.56
C ASP A 122 -3.09 3.27 10.62
N ILE A 123 -4.17 3.88 11.12
CA ILE A 123 -5.39 4.12 10.35
C ILE A 123 -5.12 5.00 9.12
N ASN A 124 -4.16 5.94 9.21
CA ASN A 124 -3.83 6.81 8.10
C ASN A 124 -3.40 6.02 6.86
N THR A 125 -2.60 4.96 7.05
CA THR A 125 -2.14 4.10 5.96
C THR A 125 -3.31 3.33 5.35
N THR A 126 -4.11 2.65 6.18
CA THR A 126 -5.20 1.79 5.68
C THR A 126 -6.30 2.61 5.01
N VAL A 127 -6.66 3.77 5.57
CA VAL A 127 -7.61 4.70 4.97
C VAL A 127 -7.07 5.27 3.67
N ALA A 128 -5.81 5.71 3.61
CA ALA A 128 -5.22 6.24 2.38
C ALA A 128 -5.25 5.20 1.24
N LEU A 129 -4.85 3.96 1.53
CA LEU A 129 -4.87 2.85 0.56
C LEU A 129 -6.30 2.54 0.09
N ALA A 130 -7.28 2.54 1.00
CA ALA A 130 -8.68 2.33 0.68
C ALA A 130 -9.23 3.45 -0.22
N LEU A 131 -8.92 4.71 0.09
CA LEU A 131 -9.35 5.86 -0.69
C LEU A 131 -8.74 5.87 -2.08
N ILE A 132 -7.45 5.57 -2.21
CA ILE A 132 -6.78 5.47 -3.51
C ILE A 132 -7.42 4.35 -4.36
N THR A 133 -7.71 3.20 -3.76
CA THR A 133 -8.37 2.08 -4.45
C THR A 133 -9.79 2.43 -4.87
N SER A 134 -10.55 3.12 -4.02
CA SER A 134 -11.89 3.60 -4.33
C SER A 134 -11.86 4.62 -5.48
N ALA A 135 -10.95 5.58 -5.43
CA ALA A 135 -10.75 6.56 -6.50
C ALA A 135 -10.37 5.87 -7.82
N ALA A 136 -9.48 4.87 -7.78
CA ALA A 136 -9.11 4.06 -8.94
C ALA A 136 -10.32 3.34 -9.55
N TYR A 137 -11.21 2.78 -8.72
CA TYR A 137 -12.44 2.13 -9.17
C TYR A 137 -13.41 3.12 -9.85
N PHE A 138 -13.65 4.29 -9.24
CA PHE A 138 -14.48 5.33 -9.85
C PHE A 138 -13.86 5.86 -11.15
N TYR A 139 -12.56 6.08 -11.17
CA TYR A 139 -11.82 6.49 -12.37
C TYR A 139 -12.00 5.46 -13.50
N ALA A 140 -11.85 4.16 -13.20
CA ALA A 140 -12.09 3.09 -14.17
C ALA A 140 -13.53 3.11 -14.70
N GLY A 141 -14.49 3.25 -13.80
CA GLY A 141 -15.92 3.25 -14.12
C GLY A 141 -16.32 4.40 -15.05
N ILE A 142 -15.90 5.61 -14.71
CA ILE A 142 -16.18 6.82 -15.49
C ILE A 142 -15.43 6.79 -16.83
N SER A 143 -14.17 6.35 -16.85
CA SER A 143 -13.38 6.30 -18.09
C SER A 143 -13.96 5.34 -19.12
N LYS A 144 -14.52 4.21 -18.70
CA LYS A 144 -15.11 3.21 -19.61
C LYS A 144 -16.57 3.48 -19.99
N LYS A 145 -17.36 4.10 -19.12
CA LYS A 145 -18.83 4.20 -19.28
C LYS A 145 -19.36 5.64 -19.26
N GLY A 146 -18.49 6.63 -19.12
CA GLY A 146 -18.87 8.03 -18.89
C GLY A 146 -19.77 8.19 -17.67
N LEU A 147 -20.60 9.24 -17.67
CA LEU A 147 -21.59 9.46 -16.61
C LEU A 147 -22.67 8.37 -16.54
N GLY A 148 -22.85 7.60 -17.63
CA GLY A 148 -23.70 6.42 -17.67
C GLY A 148 -23.24 5.29 -16.74
N TYR A 149 -22.02 5.35 -16.21
CA TYR A 149 -21.55 4.50 -15.12
C TYR A 149 -22.54 4.46 -13.95
N PHE A 150 -23.08 5.61 -13.56
CA PHE A 150 -23.96 5.70 -12.40
C PHE A 150 -25.38 5.16 -12.64
N ALA A 151 -25.78 4.99 -13.90
CA ALA A 151 -27.09 4.44 -14.24
C ALA A 151 -27.27 2.98 -13.76
N LYS A 152 -26.16 2.26 -13.51
CA LYS A 152 -26.17 0.93 -12.89
C LYS A 152 -26.56 0.92 -11.42
N TYR A 153 -26.45 2.04 -10.69
CA TYR A 153 -26.89 2.08 -9.28
C TYR A 153 -28.42 2.16 -9.14
N ILE A 154 -29.13 2.47 -10.23
CA ILE A 154 -30.58 2.69 -10.24
C ILE A 154 -31.31 1.50 -10.90
N LYS A 155 -30.58 0.59 -11.55
CA LYS A 155 -31.14 -0.61 -12.17
C LYS A 155 -30.68 -1.86 -11.39
N PRO A 156 -31.61 -2.71 -10.91
CA PRO A 156 -31.29 -3.92 -10.18
C PRO A 156 -30.53 -4.94 -11.05
#